data_AF-A0A518ATJ1-F1
#
_entry.id   AF-A0A518ATJ1-F1
#
_cell.length_a   1.000
_cell.length_b   1.000
_cell.length_c   1.000
_cell.angle_alpha   90.00
_cell.angle_beta   90.00
_cell.angle_gamma   90.00
#
_symmetry.space_group_name_H-M   'P 1'
#
loop_
_entity.id
_entity.type
_entity.pdbx_description
1 polymer ?
#
loop_
_entity_poly.entity_id
_entity_poly.type
_entity_poly.pdbx_seq_one_letter_code
_entity_poly.pdbx_strand_id
1 'polypeptide(L)'
;MSKAGMNLIEFITSNTAYNQADLARALNVSRAQISRWKAGEAIPRNRETELLEIGGLFSTVCTDWAMFARTEANAENWYIYFTDILSGSEWGWALKDLYRDSPDKYSSHVIRTLLKLGADIPFAAPSARELDGENVESTPLASALYGLFDAWAQIHDWVYLAFDTDDCGDQFDLFEISNELEWLTFDLGVLSVDIDCLRGIGIKEKELDEFHRKTVDTIEVRLHQFCLLRTQNGYPIKHDYFNLLDLSPIELAEQAFMRNRDGKNRIMNYLSYGEQMCISRLDYSVHLLSRIDEKLDVLLKVR
;
A
#
# COMPACT_ATOMS: atom_id res chain seq x y z
N MET A 1 -24.30 -11.43 -8.98
CA MET A 1 -22.92 -11.67 -9.46
C MET A 1 -22.30 -12.72 -8.55
N SER A 2 -21.70 -13.76 -9.11
CA SER A 2 -21.17 -14.92 -8.36
C SER A 2 -19.98 -14.52 -7.49
N LYS A 3 -19.98 -14.98 -6.22
CA LYS A 3 -18.88 -14.91 -5.26
C LYS A 3 -17.69 -15.76 -5.72
N ALA A 4 -16.49 -15.35 -5.27
CA ALA A 4 -15.18 -16.01 -5.31
C ALA A 4 -14.35 -15.89 -6.61
N GLY A 5 -13.37 -14.97 -6.58
CA GLY A 5 -12.23 -14.86 -7.51
C GLY A 5 -12.61 -14.45 -8.94
N MET A 6 -12.24 -13.24 -9.37
CA MET A 6 -12.42 -12.87 -10.77
C MET A 6 -11.51 -13.74 -11.64
N ASN A 7 -12.07 -14.74 -12.33
CA ASN A 7 -11.32 -15.56 -13.29
C ASN A 7 -11.51 -15.01 -14.70
N LEU A 8 -10.42 -14.69 -15.41
CA LEU A 8 -10.47 -14.07 -16.74
C LEU A 8 -11.22 -14.92 -17.78
N ILE A 9 -11.03 -16.25 -17.75
CA ILE A 9 -11.73 -17.14 -18.67
C ILE A 9 -13.24 -17.14 -18.39
N GLU A 10 -13.61 -17.22 -17.12
CA GLU A 10 -15.01 -17.16 -16.70
C GLU A 10 -15.64 -15.80 -17.04
N PHE A 11 -14.92 -14.71 -16.81
CA PHE A 11 -15.34 -13.36 -17.18
C PHE A 11 -15.66 -13.27 -18.68
N ILE A 12 -14.72 -13.66 -19.54
CA ILE A 12 -14.89 -13.58 -21.00
C ILE A 12 -16.06 -14.46 -21.45
N THR A 13 -16.11 -15.71 -20.99
CA THR A 13 -17.15 -16.66 -21.39
C THR A 13 -18.55 -16.30 -20.88
N SER A 14 -18.64 -15.45 -19.85
CA SER A 14 -19.93 -15.00 -19.30
C SER A 14 -20.39 -13.65 -19.86
N ASN A 15 -19.47 -12.83 -20.38
CA ASN A 15 -19.78 -11.45 -20.83
C ASN A 15 -19.62 -11.25 -22.35
N THR A 16 -19.16 -12.27 -23.08
CA THR A 16 -18.96 -12.21 -24.53
C THR A 16 -19.58 -13.43 -25.22
N ALA A 17 -19.55 -13.46 -26.56
CA ALA A 17 -19.98 -14.61 -27.34
C ALA A 17 -18.95 -15.76 -27.38
N TYR A 18 -17.74 -15.56 -26.85
CA TYR A 18 -16.69 -16.57 -26.88
C TYR A 18 -16.98 -17.70 -25.91
N ASN A 19 -16.88 -18.94 -26.37
CA ASN A 19 -16.78 -20.11 -25.49
C ASN A 19 -15.33 -20.59 -25.37
N GLN A 20 -15.05 -21.55 -24.48
CA GLN A 20 -13.69 -22.08 -24.27
C GLN A 20 -13.04 -22.66 -25.54
N ALA A 21 -13.82 -23.22 -26.47
CA ALA A 21 -13.29 -23.75 -27.71
C ALA A 21 -12.85 -22.63 -28.67
N ASP A 22 -13.58 -21.51 -28.67
CA ASP A 22 -13.21 -20.33 -29.44
C ASP A 22 -11.96 -19.65 -28.87
N LEU A 23 -11.86 -19.54 -27.54
CA LEU A 23 -10.65 -19.03 -26.88
C LEU A 23 -9.42 -19.92 -27.17
N ALA A 24 -9.59 -21.24 -27.12
CA ALA A 24 -8.52 -22.18 -27.46
C ALA A 24 -8.04 -22.00 -28.91
N ARG A 25 -8.98 -21.79 -29.85
CA ARG A 25 -8.68 -21.53 -31.26
C ARG A 25 -7.96 -20.20 -31.45
N ALA A 26 -8.44 -19.14 -30.80
CA ALA A 26 -7.87 -17.80 -30.91
C ALA A 26 -6.42 -17.73 -30.39
N LEU A 27 -6.14 -18.40 -29.28
CA LEU A 27 -4.81 -18.40 -28.64
C LEU A 27 -3.88 -19.51 -29.16
N ASN A 28 -4.37 -20.36 -30.07
CA ASN A 28 -3.65 -21.55 -30.56
C ASN A 28 -3.16 -22.46 -29.40
N VAL A 29 -4.06 -22.77 -28.47
CA VAL A 29 -3.82 -23.68 -27.34
C VAL A 29 -4.88 -24.77 -27.28
N SER A 30 -4.66 -25.81 -26.47
CA SER A 30 -5.69 -26.84 -26.28
C SER A 30 -6.85 -26.33 -25.43
N ARG A 31 -8.07 -26.84 -25.68
CA ARG A 31 -9.23 -26.55 -24.81
C ARG A 31 -9.00 -27.00 -23.37
N ALA A 32 -8.21 -28.06 -23.17
CA ALA A 32 -7.78 -28.50 -21.85
C ALA A 32 -6.97 -27.41 -21.12
N GLN A 33 -6.08 -26.68 -21.83
CA GLN A 33 -5.34 -25.56 -21.25
C GLN A 33 -6.29 -24.46 -20.76
N ILE A 34 -7.28 -24.07 -21.58
CA ILE A 34 -8.30 -23.08 -21.18
C ILE A 34 -9.07 -23.54 -19.94
N SER A 35 -9.41 -24.83 -19.86
CA SER A 35 -10.09 -25.39 -18.70
C SER A 35 -9.22 -25.36 -17.44
N ARG A 36 -7.90 -25.56 -17.57
CA ARG A 36 -6.96 -25.46 -16.44
C ARG A 36 -6.83 -24.02 -15.94
N TRP A 37 -6.72 -23.06 -16.85
CA TRP A 37 -6.74 -21.63 -16.51
C TRP A 37 -8.06 -21.21 -15.85
N LYS A 38 -9.20 -21.71 -16.33
CA LYS A 38 -10.49 -21.50 -15.66
C LYS A 38 -10.52 -22.10 -14.25
N ALA A 39 -9.86 -23.23 -14.04
CA ALA A 39 -9.76 -23.88 -12.73
C ALA A 39 -8.76 -23.21 -11.76
N GLY A 40 -8.08 -22.14 -12.19
CA GLY A 40 -7.14 -21.37 -11.37
C GLY A 40 -5.67 -21.67 -11.61
N GLU A 41 -5.30 -22.45 -12.65
CA GLU A 41 -3.90 -22.53 -13.09
C GLU A 41 -3.44 -21.15 -13.59
N ALA A 42 -2.21 -20.75 -13.22
CA ALA A 42 -1.65 -19.48 -13.62
C ALA A 42 -1.60 -19.34 -15.16
N ILE A 43 -2.03 -18.19 -15.65
CA ILE A 43 -2.01 -17.87 -17.07
C ILE A 43 -0.68 -17.17 -17.38
N PRO A 44 0.10 -17.61 -18.37
CA PRO A 44 1.30 -16.89 -18.78
C PRO A 44 0.95 -15.45 -19.21
N ARG A 45 1.77 -14.48 -18.80
CA ARG A 45 1.49 -13.03 -19.00
C ARG A 45 1.15 -12.66 -20.44
N ASN A 46 1.84 -13.22 -21.42
CA ASN A 46 1.54 -12.99 -22.84
C ASN A 46 0.13 -13.47 -23.23
N ARG A 47 -0.33 -14.59 -22.66
CA ARG A 47 -1.68 -15.11 -22.88
C ARG A 47 -2.74 -14.32 -22.13
N GLU A 48 -2.41 -13.76 -20.96
CA GLU A 48 -3.31 -12.83 -20.27
C GLU A 48 -3.58 -11.58 -21.11
N THR A 49 -2.55 -10.99 -21.71
CA THR A 49 -2.71 -9.82 -22.59
C THR A 49 -3.62 -10.14 -23.78
N GLU A 50 -3.37 -11.26 -24.48
CA GLU A 50 -4.22 -11.68 -25.61
C GLU A 50 -5.67 -11.96 -25.15
N LEU A 51 -5.87 -12.53 -23.96
CA LEU A 51 -7.20 -12.77 -23.40
C LEU A 51 -7.93 -11.48 -23.03
N LEU A 52 -7.23 -10.48 -22.47
CA LEU A 52 -7.80 -9.15 -22.20
C LEU A 52 -8.30 -8.52 -23.51
N GLU A 53 -7.49 -8.56 -24.57
CA GLU A 53 -7.87 -8.05 -25.89
C GLU A 53 -9.10 -8.77 -26.46
N ILE A 54 -9.13 -10.11 -26.40
CA ILE A 54 -10.29 -10.91 -26.83
C ILE A 54 -11.55 -10.55 -26.02
N GLY A 55 -11.37 -10.28 -24.72
CA GLY A 55 -12.43 -9.84 -23.82
C GLY A 55 -12.91 -8.40 -24.04
N GLY A 56 -12.26 -7.65 -24.92
CA GLY A 56 -12.54 -6.23 -25.12
C GLY A 56 -12.14 -5.36 -23.92
N LEU A 57 -11.19 -5.84 -23.12
CA LEU A 57 -10.67 -5.15 -21.94
C LEU A 57 -9.39 -4.38 -22.29
N PHE A 58 -9.09 -3.33 -21.52
CA PHE A 58 -7.87 -2.56 -21.67
C PHE A 58 -6.65 -3.31 -21.09
N SER A 59 -5.47 -3.00 -21.61
CA SER A 59 -4.21 -3.57 -21.12
C SER A 59 -3.79 -2.92 -19.81
N THR A 60 -3.41 -3.74 -18.84
CA THR A 60 -3.01 -3.30 -17.48
C THR A 60 -2.07 -4.34 -16.89
N VAL A 61 -1.35 -3.94 -15.84
CA VAL A 61 -0.55 -4.87 -15.03
C VAL A 61 -1.43 -5.83 -14.22
N CYS A 62 -2.66 -5.43 -13.87
CA CYS A 62 -3.54 -6.20 -13.00
C CYS A 62 -4.83 -6.63 -13.73
N THR A 63 -4.92 -7.89 -14.13
CA THR A 63 -6.10 -8.44 -14.82
C THR A 63 -7.41 -8.24 -14.04
N ASP A 64 -7.37 -8.40 -12.71
CA ASP A 64 -8.51 -8.16 -11.82
C ASP A 64 -9.05 -6.74 -11.96
N TRP A 65 -8.15 -5.76 -12.15
CA TRP A 65 -8.52 -4.38 -12.35
C TRP A 65 -9.24 -4.14 -13.67
N ALA A 66 -8.70 -4.69 -14.76
CA ALA A 66 -9.35 -4.61 -16.07
C ALA A 66 -10.74 -5.28 -16.06
N MET A 67 -10.88 -6.44 -15.41
CA MET A 67 -12.18 -7.11 -15.29
C MET A 67 -13.19 -6.29 -14.48
N PHE A 68 -12.73 -5.62 -13.42
CA PHE A 68 -13.57 -4.75 -12.61
C PHE A 68 -13.98 -3.48 -13.35
N ALA A 69 -13.01 -2.69 -13.81
CA ALA A 69 -13.27 -1.39 -14.41
C ALA A 69 -13.87 -1.50 -15.83
N ARG A 70 -13.57 -2.59 -16.54
CA ARG A 70 -13.95 -2.94 -17.93
C ARG A 70 -13.46 -2.00 -19.02
N THR A 71 -13.41 -0.70 -18.77
CA THR A 71 -12.93 0.32 -19.72
C THR A 71 -11.87 1.17 -19.06
N GLU A 72 -10.92 1.65 -19.87
CA GLU A 72 -9.85 2.54 -19.42
C GLU A 72 -10.41 3.85 -18.86
N ALA A 73 -11.47 4.40 -19.47
CA ALA A 73 -12.13 5.60 -18.96
C ALA A 73 -12.75 5.41 -17.58
N ASN A 74 -13.34 4.24 -17.29
CA ASN A 74 -13.90 3.96 -15.97
C ASN A 74 -12.78 3.67 -14.94
N ALA A 75 -11.70 3.02 -15.36
CA ALA A 75 -10.51 2.84 -14.54
C ALA A 75 -9.93 4.19 -14.10
N GLU A 76 -9.79 5.13 -15.03
CA GLU A 76 -9.31 6.48 -14.75
C GLU A 76 -10.23 7.21 -13.76
N ASN A 77 -11.55 7.11 -13.93
CA ASN A 77 -12.48 7.72 -12.97
C ASN A 77 -12.32 7.14 -11.56
N TRP A 78 -12.07 5.83 -11.43
CA TRP A 78 -11.79 5.22 -10.13
C TRP A 78 -10.44 5.69 -9.56
N TYR A 79 -9.42 5.87 -10.40
CA TYR A 79 -8.13 6.40 -9.95
C TYR A 79 -8.26 7.81 -9.40
N ILE A 80 -8.98 8.67 -10.12
CA ILE A 80 -9.28 10.03 -9.66
C ILE A 80 -10.00 9.95 -8.32
N TYR A 81 -11.06 9.14 -8.22
CA TYR A 81 -11.83 8.99 -7.00
C TYR A 81 -10.99 8.52 -5.80
N PHE A 82 -10.14 7.50 -5.97
CA PHE A 82 -9.24 7.03 -4.89
C PHE A 82 -8.16 8.05 -4.55
N THR A 83 -7.63 8.76 -5.54
CA THR A 83 -6.62 9.80 -5.33
C THR A 83 -7.20 10.98 -4.56
N ASP A 84 -8.42 11.38 -4.87
CA ASP A 84 -9.11 12.48 -4.17
C ASP A 84 -9.34 12.10 -2.69
N ILE A 85 -9.82 10.88 -2.41
CA ILE A 85 -9.96 10.36 -1.04
C ILE A 85 -8.61 10.38 -0.31
N LEU A 86 -7.58 9.81 -0.93
CA LEU A 86 -6.25 9.73 -0.32
C LEU A 86 -5.61 11.12 -0.12
N SER A 87 -5.87 12.06 -1.03
CA SER A 87 -5.39 13.45 -0.92
C SER A 87 -5.97 14.18 0.29
N GLY A 88 -7.16 13.77 0.75
CA GLY A 88 -7.80 14.28 1.96
C GLY A 88 -7.19 13.78 3.27
N SER A 89 -6.39 12.71 3.27
CA SER A 89 -5.70 12.26 4.49
C SER A 89 -4.50 13.16 4.80
N GLU A 90 -4.32 13.50 6.08
CA GLU A 90 -3.14 14.23 6.56
C GLU A 90 -1.86 13.38 6.53
N TRP A 91 -2.02 12.05 6.44
CA TRP A 91 -0.97 11.04 6.51
C TRP A 91 -0.71 10.39 5.15
N GLY A 92 0.15 9.37 5.12
CA GLY A 92 0.35 8.48 3.99
C GLY A 92 1.18 9.10 2.88
N TRP A 93 2.21 9.87 3.20
CA TRP A 93 3.07 10.46 2.16
C TRP A 93 3.75 9.35 1.34
N ALA A 94 4.17 8.26 1.99
CA ALA A 94 4.77 7.11 1.30
C ALA A 94 3.72 6.38 0.45
N LEU A 95 2.52 6.17 1.00
CA LEU A 95 1.41 5.55 0.28
C LEU A 95 0.98 6.38 -0.94
N LYS A 96 0.94 7.71 -0.83
CA LYS A 96 0.57 8.63 -1.92
C LYS A 96 1.53 8.53 -3.11
N ASP A 97 2.83 8.44 -2.85
CA ASP A 97 3.84 8.29 -3.91
C ASP A 97 3.72 6.92 -4.58
N LEU A 98 3.55 5.85 -3.80
CA LEU A 98 3.33 4.51 -4.33
C LEU A 98 2.05 4.40 -5.18
N TYR A 99 0.96 5.02 -4.74
CA TYR A 99 -0.30 5.03 -5.48
C TYR A 99 -0.16 5.74 -6.82
N ARG A 100 0.63 6.83 -6.86
CA ARG A 100 0.92 7.58 -8.10
C ARG A 100 1.75 6.75 -9.09
N ASP A 101 2.71 5.98 -8.58
CA ASP A 101 3.62 5.20 -9.42
C ASP A 101 3.01 3.90 -9.93
N SER A 102 2.00 3.34 -9.24
CA SER A 102 1.38 2.06 -9.60
C SER A 102 -0.11 1.98 -9.24
N PRO A 103 -0.95 2.88 -9.77
CA PRO A 103 -2.36 3.01 -9.37
C PRO A 103 -3.15 1.73 -9.63
N ASP A 104 -2.90 1.04 -10.75
CA ASP A 104 -3.54 -0.24 -11.10
C ASP A 104 -3.34 -1.30 -10.00
N LYS A 105 -2.14 -1.37 -9.42
CA LYS A 105 -1.78 -2.40 -8.44
C LYS A 105 -2.52 -2.20 -7.13
N TYR A 106 -2.52 -0.97 -6.63
CA TYR A 106 -3.18 -0.62 -5.37
C TYR A 106 -4.70 -0.59 -5.53
N SER A 107 -5.23 0.02 -6.60
CA SER A 107 -6.68 0.03 -6.88
C SER A 107 -7.24 -1.37 -7.02
N SER A 108 -6.52 -2.25 -7.74
CA SER A 108 -6.86 -3.68 -7.84
C SER A 108 -6.92 -4.34 -6.47
N HIS A 109 -5.92 -4.09 -5.63
CA HIS A 109 -5.86 -4.66 -4.29
C HIS A 109 -7.06 -4.22 -3.45
N VAL A 110 -7.36 -2.91 -3.41
CA VAL A 110 -8.50 -2.34 -2.68
C VAL A 110 -9.81 -3.01 -3.09
N ILE A 111 -10.13 -2.96 -4.39
CA ILE A 111 -11.38 -3.52 -4.90
C ILE A 111 -11.47 -5.02 -4.68
N ARG A 112 -10.40 -5.76 -4.95
CA ARG A 112 -10.39 -7.21 -4.82
C ARG A 112 -10.63 -7.64 -3.38
N THR A 113 -10.02 -6.96 -2.41
CA THR A 113 -10.18 -7.32 -1.00
C THR A 113 -11.58 -6.99 -0.52
N LEU A 114 -12.10 -5.79 -0.83
CA LEU A 114 -13.47 -5.41 -0.47
C LEU A 114 -14.52 -6.35 -1.09
N LEU A 115 -14.39 -6.70 -2.37
CA LEU A 115 -15.29 -7.65 -3.04
C LEU A 115 -15.21 -9.07 -2.45
N LYS A 116 -14.01 -9.52 -2.03
CA LYS A 116 -13.86 -10.81 -1.33
C LYS A 116 -14.59 -10.82 0.01
N LEU A 117 -14.59 -9.70 0.72
CA LEU A 117 -15.35 -9.50 1.96
C LEU A 117 -16.87 -9.35 1.73
N GLY A 118 -17.29 -9.26 0.46
CA GLY A 118 -18.68 -9.17 0.06
C GLY A 118 -19.21 -7.75 0.01
N ALA A 119 -18.34 -6.75 -0.12
CA ALA A 119 -18.76 -5.37 -0.33
C ALA A 119 -19.56 -5.21 -1.64
N ASP A 120 -20.61 -4.40 -1.59
CA ASP A 120 -21.39 -3.95 -2.72
C ASP A 120 -20.77 -2.66 -3.28
N ILE A 121 -19.86 -2.85 -4.23
CA ILE A 121 -19.15 -1.75 -4.88
C ILE A 121 -19.80 -1.49 -6.24
N PRO A 122 -20.19 -0.24 -6.56
CA PRO A 122 -20.75 0.08 -7.85
C PRO A 122 -19.74 -0.23 -8.96
N PHE A 123 -20.24 -0.56 -10.14
CA PHE A 123 -19.37 -0.80 -11.29
C PHE A 123 -18.71 0.50 -11.79
N ALA A 124 -19.48 1.59 -11.84
CA ALA A 124 -18.98 2.90 -12.23
C ALA A 124 -18.42 3.63 -11.02
N ALA A 125 -17.28 4.31 -11.21
CA ALA A 125 -16.72 5.17 -10.18
C ALA A 125 -17.71 6.28 -9.80
N PRO A 126 -17.88 6.58 -8.50
CA PRO A 126 -18.59 7.78 -8.06
C PRO A 126 -17.93 9.05 -8.61
N SER A 127 -18.69 10.14 -8.70
CA SER A 127 -18.11 11.38 -9.22
C SER A 127 -17.24 12.06 -8.16
N ALA A 128 -16.04 12.52 -8.53
CA ALA A 128 -15.14 13.28 -7.65
C ALA A 128 -15.81 14.51 -7.00
N ARG A 129 -16.78 15.14 -7.70
CA ARG A 129 -17.55 16.29 -7.20
C ARG A 129 -18.42 15.98 -5.99
N GLU A 130 -18.71 14.71 -5.72
CA GLU A 130 -19.43 14.29 -4.50
C GLU A 130 -18.55 14.42 -3.24
N LEU A 131 -17.24 14.70 -3.39
CA LEU A 131 -16.29 14.83 -2.27
C LEU A 131 -16.03 16.30 -1.86
N ASP A 132 -16.30 17.26 -2.74
CA ASP A 132 -15.92 18.69 -2.59
C ASP A 132 -16.93 19.56 -1.79
N GLY A 133 -18.05 18.99 -1.32
CA GLY A 133 -19.12 19.77 -0.69
C GLY A 133 -19.19 19.60 0.83
N GLU A 134 -19.20 20.72 1.57
CA GLU A 134 -19.47 20.79 3.02
C GLU A 134 -20.83 20.19 3.48
N ASN A 135 -21.63 19.65 2.55
CA ASN A 135 -22.98 19.10 2.79
C ASN A 135 -23.32 17.87 1.93
N VAL A 136 -22.35 17.18 1.34
CA VAL A 136 -22.65 15.91 0.68
C VAL A 136 -22.76 14.84 1.76
N GLU A 137 -23.94 14.21 1.89
CA GLU A 137 -24.09 12.99 2.66
C GLU A 137 -23.11 11.97 2.08
N SER A 138 -21.98 11.78 2.77
CA SER A 138 -20.95 10.82 2.37
C SER A 138 -21.63 9.47 2.17
N THR A 139 -21.59 8.97 0.94
CA THR A 139 -22.16 7.65 0.63
C THR A 139 -21.52 6.61 1.55
N PRO A 140 -22.20 5.50 1.88
CA PRO A 140 -21.60 4.46 2.71
C PRO A 140 -20.24 3.98 2.18
N LEU A 141 -20.08 3.96 0.85
CA LEU A 141 -18.81 3.66 0.20
C LEU A 141 -17.76 4.72 0.44
N ALA A 142 -18.09 6.00 0.25
CA ALA A 142 -17.15 7.09 0.51
C ALA A 142 -16.68 7.06 1.98
N SER A 143 -17.60 6.92 2.93
CA SER A 143 -17.26 6.86 4.37
C SER A 143 -16.35 5.67 4.70
N ALA A 144 -16.64 4.49 4.16
CA ALA A 144 -15.81 3.31 4.36
C ALA A 144 -14.42 3.47 3.73
N LEU A 145 -14.34 4.02 2.51
CA LEU A 145 -13.07 4.26 1.82
C LEU A 145 -12.25 5.35 2.51
N TYR A 146 -12.87 6.44 3.00
CA TYR A 146 -12.15 7.45 3.77
C TYR A 146 -11.52 6.85 5.03
N GLY A 147 -12.29 6.11 5.83
CA GLY A 147 -11.75 5.45 7.02
C GLY A 147 -10.63 4.45 6.67
N LEU A 148 -10.81 3.70 5.58
CA LEU A 148 -9.81 2.75 5.09
C LEU A 148 -8.52 3.43 4.66
N PHE A 149 -8.60 4.41 3.77
CA PHE A 149 -7.42 5.10 3.24
C PHE A 149 -6.70 5.91 4.31
N ASP A 150 -7.43 6.51 5.25
CA ASP A 150 -6.82 7.25 6.36
C ASP A 150 -6.07 6.30 7.31
N ALA A 151 -6.70 5.20 7.73
CA ALA A 151 -6.03 4.19 8.56
C ALA A 151 -4.84 3.54 7.83
N TRP A 152 -5.02 3.20 6.56
CA TRP A 152 -3.97 2.58 5.74
C TRP A 152 -2.78 3.53 5.57
N ALA A 153 -3.02 4.81 5.26
CA ALA A 153 -2.00 5.85 5.17
C ALA A 153 -1.16 5.95 6.44
N GLN A 154 -1.81 5.95 7.61
CA GLN A 154 -1.17 6.03 8.91
C GLN A 154 -0.28 4.80 9.22
N ILE A 155 -0.82 3.60 8.99
CA ILE A 155 -0.10 2.34 9.22
C ILE A 155 1.08 2.21 8.24
N HIS A 156 0.85 2.55 6.96
CA HIS A 156 1.85 2.43 5.90
C HIS A 156 3.07 3.33 6.16
N ASP A 157 2.86 4.59 6.55
CA ASP A 157 3.95 5.49 6.90
C ASP A 157 4.81 4.94 8.06
N TRP A 158 4.18 4.33 9.07
CA TRP A 158 4.93 3.69 10.16
C TRP A 158 5.71 2.47 9.68
N VAL A 159 5.10 1.59 8.88
CA VAL A 159 5.78 0.42 8.33
C VAL A 159 6.96 0.82 7.45
N TYR A 160 6.77 1.80 6.57
CA TYR A 160 7.83 2.33 5.71
C TYR A 160 9.06 2.78 6.52
N LEU A 161 8.84 3.47 7.65
CA LEU A 161 9.94 3.93 8.51
C LEU A 161 10.50 2.85 9.43
N ALA A 162 9.65 1.97 9.96
CA ALA A 162 10.07 0.95 10.92
C ALA A 162 10.82 -0.21 10.25
N PHE A 163 10.39 -0.60 9.06
CA PHE A 163 10.96 -1.71 8.30
C PHE A 163 12.02 -1.27 7.30
N ASP A 164 12.51 -0.03 7.38
CA ASP A 164 13.61 0.48 6.57
C ASP A 164 14.80 -0.51 6.59
N THR A 165 15.03 -1.14 5.44
CA THR A 165 16.07 -2.15 5.22
C THR A 165 17.34 -1.56 4.62
N ASP A 166 17.50 -0.23 4.55
CA ASP A 166 18.72 0.40 4.02
C ASP A 166 19.98 -0.05 4.78
N ASP A 167 19.84 -0.47 6.04
CA ASP A 167 20.93 -1.03 6.86
C ASP A 167 21.22 -2.52 6.62
N CYS A 168 20.36 -3.21 5.88
CA CYS A 168 20.37 -4.66 5.70
C CYS A 168 21.13 -5.12 4.44
N GLY A 169 21.59 -4.20 3.57
CA GLY A 169 22.29 -4.57 2.32
C GLY A 169 21.46 -5.49 1.43
N ASP A 170 22.11 -6.44 0.73
CA ASP A 170 21.46 -7.35 -0.22
C ASP A 170 20.72 -8.55 0.43
N GLN A 171 20.16 -8.38 1.64
CA GLN A 171 19.43 -9.43 2.34
C GLN A 171 18.02 -9.58 1.77
N PHE A 172 17.94 -10.36 0.69
CA PHE A 172 16.71 -10.58 -0.07
C PHE A 172 15.54 -11.07 0.80
N ASP A 173 15.79 -11.99 1.75
CA ASP A 173 14.73 -12.54 2.62
C ASP A 173 14.10 -11.47 3.54
N LEU A 174 14.91 -10.53 4.05
CA LEU A 174 14.40 -9.43 4.87
C LEU A 174 13.55 -8.46 4.03
N PHE A 175 14.02 -8.17 2.81
CA PHE A 175 13.29 -7.33 1.86
C PHE A 175 11.95 -7.97 1.46
N GLU A 176 11.93 -9.28 1.19
CA GLU A 176 10.67 -10.00 0.88
C GLU A 176 9.67 -9.90 2.03
N ILE A 177 10.09 -10.17 3.27
CA ILE A 177 9.18 -10.10 4.42
C ILE A 177 8.71 -8.67 4.68
N SER A 178 9.58 -7.66 4.57
CA SER A 178 9.19 -6.25 4.68
C SER A 178 8.14 -5.89 3.63
N ASN A 179 8.33 -6.28 2.37
CA ASN A 179 7.34 -6.04 1.33
C ASN A 179 6.02 -6.76 1.62
N GLU A 180 6.04 -8.00 2.09
CA GLU A 180 4.82 -8.72 2.48
C GLU A 180 4.06 -7.99 3.59
N LEU A 181 4.77 -7.50 4.61
CA LEU A 181 4.18 -6.71 5.70
C LEU A 181 3.62 -5.38 5.19
N GLU A 182 4.29 -4.74 4.24
CA GLU A 182 3.79 -3.54 3.56
C GLU A 182 2.44 -3.80 2.87
N TRP A 183 2.27 -4.94 2.19
CA TRP A 183 0.98 -5.31 1.61
C TRP A 183 -0.11 -5.56 2.66
N LEU A 184 0.27 -6.12 3.81
CA LEU A 184 -0.66 -6.40 4.92
C LEU A 184 -1.13 -5.14 5.64
N THR A 185 -0.48 -3.98 5.43
CA THR A 185 -0.96 -2.69 5.98
C THR A 185 -2.36 -2.32 5.49
N PHE A 186 -2.71 -2.70 4.25
CA PHE A 186 -4.06 -2.52 3.73
C PHE A 186 -5.07 -3.32 4.56
N ASP A 187 -4.77 -4.59 4.83
CA ASP A 187 -5.65 -5.48 5.57
C ASP A 187 -5.89 -4.95 6.99
N LEU A 188 -4.85 -4.44 7.66
CA LEU A 188 -4.99 -3.73 8.94
C LEU A 188 -5.81 -2.44 8.83
N GLY A 189 -5.65 -1.70 7.72
CA GLY A 189 -6.47 -0.53 7.40
C GLY A 189 -7.95 -0.89 7.36
N VAL A 190 -8.31 -2.01 6.71
CA VAL A 190 -9.70 -2.52 6.68
C VAL A 190 -10.21 -2.84 8.09
N LEU A 191 -9.39 -3.49 8.93
CA LEU A 191 -9.76 -3.84 10.30
C LEU A 191 -9.94 -2.62 11.22
N SER A 192 -9.38 -1.47 10.82
CA SER A 192 -9.43 -0.21 11.57
C SER A 192 -10.64 0.66 11.20
N VAL A 193 -11.38 0.32 10.14
CA VAL A 193 -12.58 1.06 9.73
C VAL A 193 -13.73 0.76 10.69
N ASP A 194 -14.54 1.78 10.99
CA ASP A 194 -15.78 1.61 11.73
C ASP A 194 -16.67 0.52 11.09
N ILE A 195 -17.08 -0.46 11.91
CA ILE A 195 -17.87 -1.60 11.45
C ILE A 195 -19.19 -1.18 10.81
N ASP A 196 -19.79 -0.06 11.24
CA ASP A 196 -21.04 0.42 10.67
C ASP A 196 -20.84 1.00 9.26
N CYS A 197 -19.66 1.58 8.97
CA CYS A 197 -19.27 1.95 7.61
C CYS A 197 -19.12 0.71 6.72
N LEU A 198 -18.45 -0.33 7.22
CA LEU A 198 -18.25 -1.59 6.47
C LEU A 198 -19.58 -2.34 6.23
N ARG A 199 -20.48 -2.35 7.21
CA ARG A 199 -21.85 -2.87 7.06
C ARG A 199 -22.65 -2.06 6.05
N GLY A 200 -22.43 -0.74 6.00
CA GLY A 200 -23.05 0.16 5.03
C GLY A 200 -22.75 -0.20 3.58
N ILE A 201 -21.59 -0.81 3.32
CA ILE A 201 -21.23 -1.37 2.00
C ILE A 201 -21.51 -2.87 1.88
N GLY A 202 -22.27 -3.48 2.80
CA GLY A 202 -22.71 -4.87 2.69
C GLY A 202 -21.73 -5.93 3.20
N ILE A 203 -20.59 -5.54 3.78
CA ILE A 203 -19.66 -6.49 4.42
C ILE A 203 -20.34 -7.11 5.64
N LYS A 204 -20.24 -8.43 5.77
CA LYS A 204 -20.82 -9.18 6.87
C LYS A 204 -19.80 -9.38 7.98
N GLU A 205 -20.24 -9.18 9.22
CA GLU A 205 -19.41 -9.34 10.43
C GLU A 205 -18.68 -10.68 10.49
N LYS A 206 -19.36 -11.78 10.15
CA LYS A 206 -18.72 -13.11 10.09
C LYS A 206 -17.51 -13.17 9.13
N GLU A 207 -17.63 -12.54 7.95
CA GLU A 207 -16.54 -12.53 6.96
C GLU A 207 -15.39 -11.64 7.46
N LEU A 208 -15.71 -10.55 8.17
CA LEU A 208 -14.74 -9.66 8.81
C LEU A 208 -14.01 -10.35 9.98
N ASP A 209 -14.69 -11.14 10.82
CA ASP A 209 -14.08 -11.89 11.91
C ASP A 209 -13.11 -12.97 11.40
N GLU A 210 -13.46 -13.64 10.31
CA GLU A 210 -12.58 -14.61 9.65
C GLU A 210 -11.36 -13.91 9.03
N PHE A 211 -11.59 -12.78 8.37
CA PHE A 211 -10.53 -11.95 7.82
C PHE A 211 -9.59 -11.43 8.90
N HIS A 212 -10.11 -10.89 10.00
CA HIS A 212 -9.35 -10.42 11.16
C HIS A 212 -8.40 -11.51 11.66
N ARG A 213 -8.93 -12.68 12.05
CA ARG A 213 -8.11 -13.76 12.59
C ARG A 213 -6.99 -14.15 11.64
N LYS A 214 -7.31 -14.32 10.35
CA LYS A 214 -6.33 -14.68 9.34
C LYS A 214 -5.25 -13.61 9.17
N THR A 215 -5.63 -12.34 9.12
CA THR A 215 -4.71 -11.21 8.96
C THR A 215 -3.78 -11.10 10.15
N VAL A 216 -4.30 -11.12 11.38
CA VAL A 216 -3.49 -11.05 12.60
C VAL A 216 -2.53 -12.24 12.70
N ASP A 217 -3.02 -13.47 12.51
CA ASP A 217 -2.18 -14.68 12.52
C ASP A 217 -1.04 -14.58 11.49
N THR A 218 -1.36 -14.06 10.29
CA THR A 218 -0.36 -13.91 9.21
C THR A 218 0.70 -12.88 9.58
N ILE A 219 0.27 -11.71 10.08
CA ILE A 219 1.17 -10.63 10.46
C ILE A 219 2.07 -11.08 11.62
N GLU A 220 1.51 -11.70 12.66
CA GLU A 220 2.28 -12.19 13.81
C GLU A 220 3.40 -13.15 13.37
N VAL A 221 3.07 -14.11 12.48
CA VAL A 221 4.06 -15.03 11.90
C VAL A 221 5.16 -14.27 11.13
N ARG A 222 4.79 -13.28 10.32
CA ARG A 222 5.76 -12.49 9.55
C ARG A 222 6.64 -11.59 10.43
N LEU A 223 6.07 -10.97 11.46
CA LEU A 223 6.82 -10.17 12.43
C LEU A 223 7.85 -11.03 13.19
N HIS A 224 7.45 -12.23 13.62
CA HIS A 224 8.39 -13.18 14.23
C HIS A 224 9.52 -13.57 13.29
N GLN A 225 9.20 -13.90 12.03
CA GLN A 225 10.21 -14.24 11.01
C GLN A 225 11.16 -13.07 10.74
N PHE A 226 10.63 -11.85 10.62
CA PHE A 226 11.42 -10.65 10.43
C PHE A 226 12.42 -10.43 11.58
N CYS A 227 11.94 -10.49 12.83
CA CYS A 227 12.80 -10.34 14.01
C CYS A 227 13.88 -11.43 14.10
N LEU A 228 13.53 -12.67 13.78
CA LEU A 228 14.45 -13.80 13.76
C LEU A 228 15.55 -13.59 12.71
N LEU A 229 15.19 -13.23 11.48
CA LEU A 229 16.14 -12.97 10.40
C LEU A 229 17.06 -11.79 10.72
N ARG A 230 16.53 -10.70 11.30
CA ARG A 230 17.38 -9.57 11.73
C ARG A 230 18.42 -10.03 12.75
N THR A 231 17.99 -10.77 13.77
CA THR A 231 18.87 -11.28 14.82
C THR A 231 19.92 -12.26 14.28
N GLN A 232 19.52 -13.17 13.39
CA GLN A 232 20.42 -14.15 12.76
C GLN A 232 21.51 -13.50 11.90
N ASN A 233 21.18 -12.37 11.26
CA ASN A 233 22.11 -11.61 10.44
C ASN A 233 22.86 -10.51 11.21
N GLY A 234 22.70 -10.44 12.54
CA GLY A 234 23.39 -9.49 13.40
C GLY A 234 22.87 -8.05 13.33
N TYR A 235 21.68 -7.84 12.77
CA TYR A 235 21.03 -6.54 12.75
C TYR A 235 20.27 -6.30 14.06
N PRO A 236 20.42 -5.12 14.68
CA PRO A 236 19.67 -4.80 15.89
C PRO A 236 18.17 -4.69 15.58
N ILE A 237 17.36 -5.12 16.54
CA ILE A 237 15.93 -4.80 16.60
C ILE A 237 15.82 -3.35 17.05
N LYS A 238 15.37 -2.47 16.15
CA LYS A 238 15.31 -1.02 16.40
C LYS A 238 13.98 -0.58 17.01
N HIS A 239 12.95 -1.39 16.83
CA HIS A 239 11.56 -1.05 17.16
C HIS A 239 10.87 -2.23 17.79
N ASP A 240 9.83 -1.93 18.57
CA ASP A 240 8.84 -2.95 18.88
C ASP A 240 7.95 -3.13 17.65
N TYR A 241 8.27 -4.15 16.84
CA TYR A 241 7.55 -4.41 15.59
C TYR A 241 6.12 -4.90 15.84
N PHE A 242 5.82 -5.39 17.04
CA PHE A 242 4.49 -5.85 17.44
C PHE A 242 3.52 -4.71 17.75
N ASN A 243 4.03 -3.48 17.88
CA ASN A 243 3.20 -2.26 17.89
C ASN A 243 2.24 -2.20 16.69
N LEU A 244 2.60 -2.83 15.56
CA LEU A 244 1.72 -2.93 14.38
C LEU A 244 0.38 -3.62 14.67
N LEU A 245 0.32 -4.50 15.68
CA LEU A 245 -0.87 -5.20 16.12
C LEU A 245 -1.49 -4.57 17.39
N ASP A 246 -0.65 -3.95 18.23
CA ASP A 246 -1.05 -3.49 19.56
C ASP A 246 -1.55 -2.04 19.59
N LEU A 247 -1.13 -1.21 18.63
CA LEU A 247 -1.44 0.21 18.60
C LEU A 247 -2.48 0.56 17.54
N SER A 248 -3.25 1.61 17.81
CA SER A 248 -4.17 2.17 16.81
C SER A 248 -3.40 2.85 15.66
N PRO A 249 -4.01 2.98 14.47
CA PRO A 249 -3.39 3.66 13.33
C PRO A 249 -2.82 5.04 13.68
N ILE A 250 -3.56 5.83 14.47
CA ILE A 250 -3.14 7.19 14.82
C ILE A 250 -1.91 7.19 15.74
N GLU A 251 -1.84 6.26 16.69
CA GLU A 251 -0.66 6.12 17.56
C GLU A 251 0.58 5.68 16.75
N LEU A 252 0.40 4.81 15.75
CA LEU A 252 1.47 4.45 14.82
C LEU A 252 1.92 5.65 13.98
N ALA A 253 0.98 6.42 13.42
CA ALA A 253 1.29 7.63 12.66
C ALA A 253 2.01 8.68 13.52
N GLU A 254 1.60 8.87 14.77
CA GLU A 254 2.28 9.77 15.69
C GLU A 254 3.73 9.31 15.96
N GLN A 255 3.95 8.01 16.18
CA GLN A 255 5.31 7.47 16.31
C GLN A 255 6.14 7.69 15.04
N ALA A 256 5.56 7.45 13.87
CA ALA A 256 6.18 7.67 12.57
C ALA A 256 6.54 9.14 12.37
N PHE A 257 5.62 10.05 12.70
CA PHE A 257 5.79 11.49 12.61
C PHE A 257 6.91 12.01 13.52
N MET A 258 6.92 11.58 14.79
CA MET A 258 7.97 11.95 15.73
C MET A 258 9.34 11.49 15.22
N ARG A 259 9.42 10.28 14.66
CA ARG A 259 10.65 9.77 14.04
C ARG A 259 11.06 10.49 12.77
N ASN A 260 10.12 10.84 11.90
CA ASN A 260 10.42 11.61 10.70
C ASN A 260 10.93 13.02 11.07
N ARG A 261 10.47 13.57 12.21
CA ARG A 261 11.07 14.79 12.79
C ARG A 261 12.47 14.58 13.38
N ASP A 262 12.72 13.43 14.00
CA ASP A 262 14.02 13.13 14.61
C ASP A 262 15.07 12.63 13.58
N GLY A 263 14.60 12.17 12.41
CA GLY A 263 15.38 11.72 11.27
C GLY A 263 15.96 12.88 10.47
N LYS A 264 17.13 13.36 10.91
CA LYS A 264 18.08 14.24 10.19
C LYS A 264 17.85 15.75 10.17
N ASN A 265 16.77 16.34 10.67
CA ASN A 265 16.71 17.80 10.80
C ASN A 265 15.72 18.27 11.87
N ARG A 266 16.26 18.87 12.94
CA ARG A 266 15.67 19.97 13.77
C ARG A 266 15.38 19.71 15.26
N ILE A 267 16.37 19.30 16.06
CA ILE A 267 16.46 19.81 17.45
C ILE A 267 16.34 21.35 17.43
N MET A 268 16.91 21.98 16.39
CA MET A 268 16.83 23.41 16.12
C MET A 268 15.41 23.99 16.07
N ASN A 269 14.38 23.22 15.70
CA ASN A 269 13.01 23.72 15.62
C ASN A 269 12.31 23.84 16.97
N TYR A 270 12.81 23.14 17.98
CA TYR A 270 12.31 23.21 19.35
C TYR A 270 13.12 24.17 20.22
N LEU A 271 14.25 24.65 19.69
CA LEU A 271 15.05 25.69 20.29
C LEU A 271 14.41 27.05 20.03
N SER A 272 14.34 27.88 21.07
CA SER A 272 14.01 29.28 20.92
C SER A 272 14.99 29.97 19.96
N TYR A 273 14.58 31.10 19.39
CA TYR A 273 15.44 31.90 18.49
C TYR A 273 16.83 32.19 19.08
N GLY A 274 16.91 32.42 20.41
CA GLY A 274 18.17 32.64 21.11
C GLY A 274 19.07 31.39 21.13
N GLU A 275 18.50 30.22 21.38
CA GLU A 275 19.23 28.95 21.38
C GLU A 275 19.69 28.55 19.99
N GLN A 276 18.89 28.81 18.95
CA GLN A 276 19.28 28.64 17.55
C GLN A 276 20.49 29.51 17.21
N MET A 277 20.49 30.79 17.62
CA MET A 277 21.62 31.70 17.45
C MET A 277 22.89 31.24 18.18
N CYS A 278 22.75 30.68 19.39
CA CYS A 278 23.88 30.13 20.15
C CYS A 278 24.53 28.95 19.43
N ILE A 279 23.72 28.04 18.88
CA ILE A 279 24.23 26.87 18.15
C ILE A 279 24.88 27.30 16.83
N SER A 280 24.26 28.19 16.06
CA SER A 280 24.89 28.72 14.84
C SER A 280 26.25 29.39 15.09
N ARG A 281 26.43 30.03 16.26
CA ARG A 281 27.72 30.60 16.68
C ARG A 281 28.73 29.53 17.11
N LEU A 282 28.27 28.47 17.77
CA LEU A 282 29.11 27.32 18.13
C LEU A 282 29.61 26.60 16.89
N ASP A 283 28.74 26.31 15.92
CA ASP A 283 29.12 25.67 14.65
C ASP A 283 30.12 26.52 13.87
N TYR A 284 29.90 27.83 13.81
CA TYR A 284 30.86 28.75 13.19
C TYR A 284 32.23 28.72 13.90
N SER A 285 32.24 28.63 15.22
CA SER A 285 33.47 28.59 16.02
C SER A 285 34.20 27.25 15.87
N VAL A 286 33.48 26.12 15.83
CA VAL A 286 34.04 24.80 15.52
C VAL A 286 34.68 24.81 14.14
N HIS A 287 33.97 25.33 13.13
CA HIS A 287 34.51 25.44 11.79
C HIS A 287 35.77 26.31 11.72
N LEU A 288 35.80 27.42 12.47
CA LEU A 288 36.96 28.30 12.53
C LEU A 288 38.16 27.60 13.20
N LEU A 289 37.91 26.86 14.28
CA LEU A 289 38.92 26.06 14.99
C LEU A 289 39.51 24.98 14.08
N SER A 290 38.68 24.24 13.35
CA SER A 290 39.16 23.24 12.38
C SER A 290 40.03 23.87 11.30
N ARG A 291 39.68 25.06 10.78
CA ARG A 291 40.52 25.78 9.81
C ARG A 291 41.84 26.29 10.40
N ILE A 292 41.88 26.59 11.70
CA ILE A 292 43.11 26.98 12.39
C ILE A 292 44.00 25.75 12.58
N ASP A 293 43.41 24.63 12.97
CA ASP A 293 44.09 23.35 13.16
C ASP A 293 44.73 22.87 11.84
N GLU A 294 43.98 22.89 10.75
CA GLU A 294 44.49 22.59 9.40
C GLU A 294 45.68 23.50 9.01
N LYS A 295 45.62 24.79 9.35
CA LYS A 295 46.70 25.73 9.08
C LYS A 295 47.92 25.51 9.96
N LEU A 296 47.72 25.16 11.23
CA LEU A 296 48.79 24.80 12.16
C LEU A 296 49.51 23.53 11.69
N ASP A 297 48.77 22.51 11.26
CA ASP A 297 49.32 21.29 10.70
C ASP A 297 50.17 21.53 9.45
N VAL A 298 49.74 22.43 8.57
CA VAL A 298 50.53 22.84 7.40
C VAL A 298 51.82 23.54 7.82
N LEU A 299 51.75 24.44 8.82
CA LEU A 299 52.93 25.17 9.30
C LEU A 299 53.92 24.28 10.06
N LEU A 300 53.43 23.28 10.80
CA LEU A 300 54.25 22.33 11.55
C LEU A 300 54.93 21.30 10.63
N LYS A 301 54.37 21.01 9.45
CA LYS A 301 55.00 20.17 8.40
C LYS A 301 56.14 20.86 7.64
N VAL A 302 56.32 22.17 7.80
CA VAL A 302 57.34 22.98 7.10
C VAL A 302 58.60 23.20 7.96
N ARG A 303 58.70 22.56 9.13
CA ARG A 303 59.93 22.42 9.92
C ARG A 303 60.52 21.02 9.79
#